data_AF-J2UB48-F1
#
_entry.id   AF-J2UB48-F1
#
_cell.length_a   1.000
_cell.length_b   1.000
_cell.length_c   1.000
_cell.angle_alpha   90.00
_cell.angle_beta   90.00
_cell.angle_gamma   90.00
#
_symmetry.space_group_name_H-M   'P 1'
#
loop_
_entity.id
_entity.type
_entity.pdbx_description
1 polymer ?
#
loop_
_entity_poly.entity_id
_entity_poly.type
_entity_poly.pdbx_seq_one_letter_code
_entity_poly.pdbx_strand_id
1 'polypeptide(L)'
;MKRNDLHSIDLNLLVVFDTLIQERNLTRTAEKLSLGQPAISAALVRLRKLFNDPLFERIGRRMVPTPRALSAAQTLGPALDCVCSAIAHKRG
;
A
#
# COMPACT_ATOMS: atom_id res chain seq x y z
N MET A 1 6.73 -8.50 -14.27
CA MET A 1 5.29 -8.17 -14.34
C MET A 1 5.10 -7.17 -15.47
N LYS A 2 4.24 -7.45 -16.45
CA LYS A 2 3.86 -6.55 -17.54
C LYS A 2 2.66 -5.71 -17.13
N ARG A 3 2.40 -4.61 -17.84
CA ARG A 3 1.26 -3.72 -17.54
C ARG A 3 -0.09 -4.45 -17.55
N ASN A 4 -0.27 -5.44 -18.41
CA ASN A 4 -1.51 -6.22 -18.49
C ASN A 4 -1.72 -7.14 -17.28
N ASP A 5 -0.65 -7.54 -16.60
CA ASP A 5 -0.73 -8.39 -15.41
C ASP A 5 -1.35 -7.64 -14.21
N LEU A 6 -1.32 -6.29 -14.23
CA LEU A 6 -1.94 -5.44 -13.21
C LEU A 6 -3.46 -5.63 -13.12
N HIS A 7 -4.12 -6.10 -14.18
CA HIS A 7 -5.56 -6.41 -14.15
C HIS A 7 -5.92 -7.48 -13.12
N SER A 8 -4.99 -8.38 -12.82
CA SER A 8 -5.19 -9.43 -11.80
C SER A 8 -4.94 -8.95 -10.36
N ILE A 9 -4.51 -7.70 -10.20
CA ILE A 9 -4.16 -7.12 -8.91
C ILE A 9 -5.20 -6.07 -8.53
N ASP A 10 -5.70 -6.18 -7.30
CA ASP A 10 -6.46 -5.12 -6.67
C ASP A 10 -5.55 -3.92 -6.41
N LEU A 11 -5.65 -2.88 -7.24
CA LEU A 11 -4.82 -1.68 -7.16
C LEU A 11 -5.01 -0.91 -5.85
N ASN A 12 -6.14 -1.10 -5.16
CA ASN A 12 -6.35 -0.50 -3.84
C ASN A 12 -5.35 -1.04 -2.80
N LEU A 13 -4.78 -2.23 -3.01
CA LEU A 13 -3.69 -2.76 -2.19
C LEU A 13 -2.47 -1.84 -2.19
N LEU A 14 -2.18 -1.19 -3.33
CA LEU A 14 -1.02 -0.29 -3.46
C LEU A 14 -1.23 0.99 -2.65
N VAL A 15 -2.47 1.49 -2.57
CA VAL A 15 -2.84 2.64 -1.73
C VAL A 15 -2.75 2.29 -0.24
N VAL A 16 -3.22 1.09 0.15
CA VAL A 16 -3.08 0.59 1.52
C VAL A 16 -1.61 0.46 1.91
N PHE A 17 -0.79 -0.08 1.00
CA PHE A 17 0.65 -0.20 1.20
C PHE A 17 1.31 1.16 1.46
N ASP A 18 1.08 2.13 0.56
CA ASP A 18 1.68 3.46 0.67
C ASP A 18 1.26 4.17 1.97
N THR A 19 -0.03 4.07 2.32
CA THR A 19 -0.55 4.62 3.57
C THR A 19 0.11 3.96 4.79
N LEU A 20 0.30 2.64 4.77
CA LEU A 20 0.93 1.91 5.88
C LEU A 20 2.43 2.23 6.03
N ILE A 21 3.13 2.52 4.92
CA ILE A 21 4.52 3.04 4.94
C ILE A 21 4.60 4.35 5.73
N GLN A 22 3.65 5.25 5.50
CA GLN A 22 3.60 6.57 6.17
C GLN A 22 3.18 6.44 7.64
N GLU A 23 2.08 5.74 7.91
CA GLU A 23 1.47 5.71 9.25
C GLU A 23 2.17 4.75 10.23
N ARG A 24 2.81 3.68 9.72
CA ARG A 24 3.45 2.63 10.52
C ARG A 24 2.54 2.05 11.62
N ASN A 25 1.22 2.08 11.39
CA ASN A 25 0.18 1.68 12.33
C ASN A 25 -1.08 1.26 11.57
N LEU A 26 -1.58 0.05 11.84
CA LEU A 26 -2.75 -0.51 11.13
C LEU A 26 -4.05 0.24 11.42
N THR A 27 -4.28 0.66 12.66
CA THR A 27 -5.49 1.39 13.06
C THR A 27 -5.53 2.76 12.40
N ARG A 28 -4.44 3.52 12.45
CA ARG A 28 -4.35 4.83 11.77
C ARG A 28 -4.48 4.72 10.25
N THR A 29 -3.92 3.66 9.66
CA THR A 29 -4.09 3.37 8.23
C THR A 29 -5.56 3.13 7.89
N ALA A 30 -6.28 2.37 8.73
CA ALA A 30 -7.70 2.10 8.56
C ALA A 30 -8.51 3.40 8.65
N GLU A 31 -8.27 4.22 9.67
CA GLU A 31 -8.91 5.53 9.86
C GLU A 31 -8.67 6.46 8.66
N LYS A 32 -7.40 6.60 8.23
CA LYS A 32 -7.02 7.48 7.12
C LYS A 32 -7.65 7.10 5.78
N LEU A 33 -7.87 5.80 5.57
CA LEU A 33 -8.54 5.28 4.37
C LEU A 33 -10.06 5.13 4.53
N SER A 34 -10.63 5.51 5.69
CA SER A 34 -12.04 5.28 6.01
C SER A 34 -12.46 3.81 5.84
N LEU A 35 -11.57 2.89 6.22
CA LEU A 35 -11.75 1.43 6.18
C LEU A 35 -11.75 0.85 7.58
N GLY A 36 -12.28 -0.37 7.73
CA GLY A 36 -12.13 -1.14 8.96
C GLY A 36 -10.75 -1.80 9.07
N GLN A 37 -10.25 -1.96 10.29
CA GLN A 37 -9.01 -2.73 10.54
C GLN A 37 -9.02 -4.14 9.91
N PRO A 38 -10.13 -4.91 9.89
CA PRO A 38 -10.17 -6.21 9.20
C PRO A 38 -9.84 -6.11 7.70
N ALA A 39 -10.28 -5.05 7.03
CA ALA A 39 -9.98 -4.81 5.61
C ALA A 39 -8.48 -4.52 5.41
N ILE A 40 -7.88 -3.69 6.26
CA ILE A 40 -6.44 -3.41 6.22
C ILE A 40 -5.61 -4.68 6.49
N SER A 41 -6.00 -5.49 7.48
CA SER A 41 -5.33 -6.77 7.76
C SER A 41 -5.44 -7.74 6.58
N ALA A 42 -6.61 -7.86 5.95
CA ALA A 42 -6.78 -8.69 4.75
C ALA A 42 -5.95 -8.17 3.56
N ALA A 43 -5.90 -6.85 3.36
CA ALA A 43 -5.05 -6.22 2.35
C ALA A 43 -3.56 -6.51 2.60
N LEU A 44 -3.09 -6.40 3.84
CA LEU A 44 -1.71 -6.73 4.21
C LEU A 44 -1.37 -8.20 3.89
N VAL A 45 -2.28 -9.15 4.15
CA VAL A 45 -2.07 -10.56 3.78
C VAL A 45 -1.92 -10.74 2.27
N ARG A 46 -2.73 -10.05 1.46
CA ARG A 46 -2.64 -10.09 0.00
C ARG A 46 -1.36 -9.44 -0.51
N LEU A 47 -0.98 -8.29 0.06
CA LEU A 47 0.29 -7.62 -0.23
C LEU A 47 1.48 -8.53 0.06
N ARG A 48 1.48 -9.23 1.21
CA ARG A 48 2.55 -10.18 1.55
C ARG A 48 2.73 -11.28 0.51
N LYS A 49 1.61 -11.81 -0.01
CA LYS A 49 1.63 -12.80 -1.10
C LYS A 49 2.12 -12.20 -2.41
N LEU A 50 1.65 -11.00 -2.76
CA LEU A 50 2.02 -10.31 -3.99
C LEU A 50 3.52 -10.00 -4.06
N PHE A 51 4.10 -9.52 -2.95
CA PHE A 51 5.51 -9.17 -2.87
C PHE A 51 6.42 -10.35 -2.49
N ASN A 52 5.82 -11.47 -2.08
CA ASN A 52 6.52 -12.60 -1.46
C ASN A 52 7.46 -12.15 -0.32
N ASP A 53 6.96 -11.26 0.54
CA ASP A 53 7.70 -10.61 1.62
C ASP A 53 6.76 -10.28 2.78
N PRO A 54 7.18 -10.34 4.05
CA PRO A 54 6.31 -9.96 5.17
C PRO A 54 5.91 -8.48 5.16
N LEU A 55 6.66 -7.63 4.44
CA LEU A 55 6.54 -6.18 4.23
C LEU A 55 6.61 -5.33 5.48
N PHE A 56 5.91 -5.72 6.53
CA PHE A 56 5.89 -5.06 7.82
C PHE A 56 5.92 -6.10 8.93
N GLU A 57 6.85 -5.90 9.84
CA GLU A 57 6.99 -6.67 11.08
C GLU A 57 6.48 -5.86 12.26
N ARG A 58 5.89 -6.54 13.23
CA ARG A 58 5.35 -5.87 14.42
C ARG A 58 6.41 -5.85 15.51
N ILE A 59 6.90 -4.66 15.83
CA ILE A 59 7.83 -4.45 16.95
C ILE A 59 7.10 -3.62 18.01
N GLY A 60 6.65 -4.30 19.07
CA GLY A 60 5.78 -3.72 20.08
C GLY A 60 4.46 -3.22 19.48
N ARG A 61 4.25 -1.90 19.52
CA ARG A 61 3.05 -1.23 18.98
C ARG A 61 3.22 -0.69 17.56
N ARG A 62 4.42 -0.77 16.97
CA ARG A 62 4.74 -0.20 15.66
C ARG A 62 4.80 -1.29 14.59
N MET A 63 4.38 -0.92 13.38
CA MET A 63 4.63 -1.70 12.17
C MET A 63 5.92 -1.17 11.53
N VAL A 64 6.96 -1.99 11.51
CA VAL A 64 8.27 -1.63 10.98
C VAL A 64 8.39 -2.24 9.58
N PRO A 65 8.64 -1.43 8.53
CA PRO A 65 8.77 -1.93 7.18
C PRO A 65 10.05 -2.74 7.00
N THR A 66 10.01 -3.78 6.18
CA THR A 66 11.18 -4.54 5.74
C THR A 66 12.01 -3.72 4.75
N PRO A 67 13.28 -4.08 4.51
CA PRO A 67 14.07 -3.47 3.44
C PRO A 67 13.39 -3.56 2.06
N ARG A 68 12.67 -4.66 1.80
CA ARG A 68 11.91 -4.86 0.56
C ARG A 68 10.74 -3.88 0.45
N ALA A 69 9.99 -3.67 1.52
CA ALA A 69 8.91 -2.67 1.55
C ALA A 69 9.45 -1.25 1.34
N LEU A 70 10.55 -0.89 2.00
CA LEU A 70 11.18 0.42 1.82
C LEU A 70 11.64 0.64 0.36
N SER A 71 12.28 -0.37 -0.25
CA SER A 71 12.70 -0.30 -1.65
C SER A 71 11.49 -0.18 -2.60
N ALA A 72 10.42 -0.93 -2.34
CA ALA A 72 9.19 -0.81 -3.14
C ALA A 72 8.58 0.60 -3.03
N ALA A 73 8.51 1.18 -1.83
CA ALA A 73 7.96 2.51 -1.60
C ALA A 73 8.65 3.61 -2.40
N GLN A 74 9.98 3.50 -2.60
CA GLN A 74 10.75 4.46 -3.41
C GLN A 74 10.29 4.54 -4.87
N THR A 75 9.72 3.46 -5.40
CA THR A 75 9.22 3.41 -6.78
C THR A 75 7.71 3.58 -6.86
N LEU A 76 6.98 3.05 -5.88
CA LEU A 76 5.53 3.03 -5.90
C LEU A 76 4.92 4.39 -5.54
N GLY A 77 5.49 5.12 -4.58
CA GLY A 77 5.01 6.46 -4.21
C GLY A 77 4.96 7.40 -5.42
N PRO A 78 6.08 7.64 -6.13
CA PRO A 78 6.09 8.47 -7.33
C PRO A 78 5.15 7.96 -8.44
N ALA A 79 4.99 6.64 -8.59
CA ALA A 79 4.07 6.08 -9.57
C ALA A 79 2.60 6.39 -9.24
N LEU A 80 2.22 6.31 -7.95
CA LEU A 80 0.89 6.71 -7.48
C LEU A 80 0.67 8.22 -7.67
N ASP A 81 1.69 9.05 -7.42
CA ASP A 81 1.62 10.49 -7.69
C ASP A 81 1.34 10.76 -9.17
N CYS A 82 2.03 10.07 -10.09
CA CYS A 82 1.77 10.18 -11.53
C CYS A 82 0.33 9.80 -11.90
N VAL A 83 -0.21 8.72 -11.31
CA VAL A 83 -1.61 8.30 -11.53
C VAL A 83 -2.57 9.37 -11.01
N CYS A 84 -2.33 9.90 -9.82
CA CYS A 84 -3.12 10.99 -9.26
C CYS A 84 -3.11 12.24 -10.16
N SER A 85 -1.93 12.68 -10.61
CA SER A 85 -1.82 13.83 -11.52
C SER A 85 -2.55 13.61 -12.85
N ALA A 86 -2.48 12.39 -13.40
CA ALA A 86 -3.13 12.05 -14.65
C ALA A 86 -4.67 12.09 -14.55
N ILE A 87 -5.23 11.65 -13.42
CA ILE A 87 -6.68 11.61 -13.20
C ILE A 87 -7.22 12.96 -12.69
N ALA A 88 -6.40 13.76 -12.01
CA ALA A 88 -6.78 15.08 -11.51
C ALA A 88 -7.14 16.08 -12.63
N HIS A 89 -6.78 15.80 -13.89
CA HIS A 89 -7.21 16.55 -15.07
C HIS A 89 -8.63 16.16 -15.52
N LYS A 90 -9.67 16.52 -14.72
CA LYS A 90 -11.05 16.76 -15.17
C LYS A 90 -11.94 17.25 -14.02
N ARG A 91 -11.72 18.49 -13.60
CA ARG A 91 -12.76 19.35 -13.00
C ARG A 91 -12.58 20.76 -13.56
N GLY A 92 -12.90 20.90 -14.84
CA GLY A 92 -13.32 22.16 -15.45
C GLY A 92 -14.82 22.10 -15.64
#